data_AF-A0A7K4ZW08-F1
#
_entry.id   AF-A0A7K4ZW08-F1
#
_cell.length_a   1.000
_cell.length_b   1.000
_cell.length_c   1.000
_cell.angle_alpha   90.00
_cell.angle_beta   90.00
_cell.angle_gamma   90.00
#
_symmetry.space_group_name_H-M   'P 1'
#
loop_
_entity.id
_entity.type
_entity.pdbx_description
1 polymer ?
#
loop_
_entity_poly.entity_id
_entity_poly.type
_entity_poly.pdbx_seq_one_letter_code
_entity_poly.pdbx_strand_id
1 'polypeptide(L)'
;KEKKSLKEKHKDISIRLSLIMSPRNLKMDKRNCKEFQHLLQSKCHYDSLIRDRKFLLADLDKELLELEKKLVKQNQIATKVKQANCSKQLQKQTEILELRLNTITVRFGTTLATNNGLRQQIESLHIQKAVLDQSYWKLHKKLDQQSRRLTTDVEEAAQAYKQWTDGLARISALKEMRRKELFQYNIELQRRNRALERDTKVKNFMIIKSTDRSELEERAKKKKALKAAQRAKRNQGESFENLEVAYMRMLELAENGNIDQMLENFIKREQKDFSCFNYATEMNIEMEKMQQRAKDLQRRIMALTVDKEYAKSSSLCALQELEQTLMEAAKELRWYEEACKKSNRLLDQLQSGIEGLYKVINYDNTTLMKYLEETERITDQNLLHFFGPLEQKTKELVLMESELSRTLADGSQPEEPPTNPLLDGTRLLRTMDCARLCPPPPTLDGITDAVDTLEVPLEHGQLLQLVLQSWKAEESNTVDGKKGRNSVKL
;
A
#
# COMPACT_ATOMS: atom_id res chain seq x y z
N LYS A 1 -106.59 -15.78 126.16
CA LYS A 1 -106.81 -15.76 124.70
C LYS A 1 -105.72 -16.53 123.92
N GLU A 2 -104.50 -16.71 124.43
CA GLU A 2 -103.42 -17.49 123.77
C GLU A 2 -103.62 -19.02 123.71
N LYS A 3 -104.18 -19.65 124.75
CA LYS A 3 -104.31 -21.12 124.82
C LYS A 3 -105.27 -21.71 123.76
N LYS A 4 -106.19 -20.90 123.21
CA LYS A 4 -107.03 -21.27 122.07
C LYS A 4 -106.27 -21.14 120.75
N SER A 5 -105.54 -20.03 120.52
CA SER A 5 -104.72 -19.83 119.32
C SER A 5 -103.60 -20.87 119.17
N LEU A 6 -102.96 -21.29 120.26
CA LEU A 6 -101.91 -22.33 120.21
C LEU A 6 -102.48 -23.73 119.91
N LYS A 7 -103.68 -24.06 120.40
CA LYS A 7 -104.36 -25.32 120.05
C LYS A 7 -104.83 -25.34 118.60
N GLU A 8 -105.23 -24.19 118.09
CA GLU A 8 -105.62 -23.99 116.70
C GLU A 8 -104.42 -24.12 115.77
N LYS A 9 -103.29 -23.47 116.10
CA LYS A 9 -102.02 -23.63 115.37
C LYS A 9 -101.45 -25.04 115.47
N HIS A 10 -101.52 -25.70 116.64
CA HIS A 10 -101.06 -27.08 116.77
C HIS A 10 -101.95 -28.04 115.97
N LYS A 11 -103.27 -27.83 115.95
CA LYS A 11 -104.16 -28.57 115.02
C LYS A 11 -103.81 -28.27 113.58
N ASP A 12 -103.56 -27.02 113.21
CA ASP A 12 -103.22 -26.63 111.83
C ASP A 12 -101.88 -27.24 111.38
N ILE A 13 -100.87 -27.26 112.26
CA ILE A 13 -99.57 -27.88 112.01
C ILE A 13 -99.67 -29.41 112.01
N SER A 14 -100.44 -30.03 112.90
CA SER A 14 -100.71 -31.47 112.86
C SER A 14 -101.49 -31.88 111.62
N ILE A 15 -102.44 -31.06 111.16
CA ILE A 15 -103.17 -31.30 109.92
C ILE A 15 -102.21 -31.19 108.74
N ARG A 16 -101.35 -30.16 108.67
CA ARG A 16 -100.32 -30.03 107.63
C ARG A 16 -99.31 -31.16 107.65
N LEU A 17 -98.85 -31.60 108.82
CA LEU A 17 -97.97 -32.76 108.96
C LEU A 17 -98.67 -34.05 108.54
N SER A 18 -99.95 -34.23 108.88
CA SER A 18 -100.73 -35.39 108.42
C SER A 18 -101.01 -35.34 106.91
N LEU A 19 -101.11 -34.15 106.32
CA LEU A 19 -101.23 -33.95 104.87
C LEU A 19 -99.90 -34.28 104.18
N ILE A 20 -98.77 -33.81 104.71
CA ILE A 20 -97.43 -34.06 104.17
C ILE A 20 -97.07 -35.54 104.30
N MET A 21 -97.35 -36.15 105.47
CA MET A 21 -97.13 -37.57 105.74
C MET A 21 -98.29 -38.46 105.28
N SER A 22 -99.24 -37.90 104.52
CA SER A 22 -100.31 -38.68 103.91
C SER A 22 -99.70 -39.75 103.00
N PRO A 23 -100.19 -41.01 103.06
CA PRO A 23 -99.63 -42.10 102.26
C PRO A 23 -99.65 -41.83 100.76
N ARG A 24 -100.48 -40.89 100.29
CA ARG A 24 -100.48 -40.42 98.90
C ARG A 24 -99.25 -39.57 98.57
N ASN A 25 -98.89 -38.61 99.43
CA ASN A 25 -97.76 -37.71 99.22
C ASN A 25 -96.43 -38.46 99.35
N LEU A 26 -96.30 -39.36 100.34
CA LEU A 26 -95.10 -40.19 100.47
C LEU A 26 -94.88 -41.13 99.27
N LYS A 27 -95.96 -41.62 98.65
CA LYS A 27 -95.90 -42.41 97.41
C LYS A 27 -95.50 -41.55 96.21
N MET A 28 -95.99 -40.30 96.13
CA MET A 28 -95.57 -39.35 95.12
C MET A 28 -94.08 -39.00 95.26
N ASP A 29 -93.59 -38.72 96.47
CA ASP A 29 -92.18 -38.43 96.70
C ASP A 29 -91.27 -39.61 96.35
N LYS A 30 -91.67 -40.84 96.70
CA LYS A 30 -90.93 -42.05 96.28
C LYS A 30 -90.93 -42.25 94.76
N ARG A 31 -91.99 -41.85 94.05
CA ARG A 31 -92.05 -41.89 92.58
C ARG A 31 -91.14 -40.82 91.99
N ASN A 32 -91.24 -39.58 92.47
CA ASN A 32 -90.39 -38.47 92.08
C ASN A 32 -88.90 -38.79 92.30
N CYS A 33 -88.52 -39.38 93.43
CA CYS A 33 -87.12 -39.80 93.68
C CYS A 33 -86.64 -40.86 92.68
N LYS A 34 -87.49 -41.84 92.31
CA LYS A 34 -87.15 -42.84 91.29
C LYS A 34 -87.04 -42.21 89.90
N GLU A 35 -87.91 -41.27 89.57
CA GLU A 35 -87.84 -40.50 88.32
C GLU A 35 -86.58 -39.64 88.27
N PHE A 36 -86.24 -38.93 89.35
CA PHE A 36 -84.99 -38.16 89.45
C PHE A 36 -83.76 -39.06 89.35
N GLN A 37 -83.78 -40.25 89.96
CA GLN A 37 -82.68 -41.20 89.83
C GLN A 37 -82.51 -41.69 88.39
N HIS A 38 -83.62 -41.99 87.70
CA HIS A 38 -83.59 -42.38 86.28
C HIS A 38 -83.11 -41.23 85.37
N LEU A 39 -83.59 -40.01 85.60
CA LEU A 39 -83.14 -38.81 84.88
C LEU A 39 -81.65 -38.53 85.11
N LEU A 40 -81.17 -38.69 86.35
CA LEU A 40 -79.75 -38.51 86.67
C LEU A 40 -78.87 -39.58 86.01
N GLN A 41 -79.31 -40.84 86.01
CA GLN A 41 -78.62 -41.93 85.29
C GLN A 41 -78.58 -41.66 83.78
N SER A 42 -79.70 -41.23 83.19
CA SER A 42 -79.78 -40.84 81.78
C SER A 42 -78.86 -39.67 81.46
N LYS A 43 -78.82 -38.64 82.31
CA LYS A 43 -77.92 -37.49 82.18
C LYS A 43 -76.45 -37.90 82.26
N CYS A 44 -76.08 -38.73 83.24
CA CYS A 44 -74.72 -39.26 83.36
C CYS A 44 -74.32 -40.10 82.14
N HIS A 45 -75.24 -40.88 81.58
CA HIS A 45 -75.01 -41.66 80.36
C HIS A 45 -74.76 -40.76 79.14
N TYR A 46 -75.61 -39.74 78.92
CA TYR A 46 -75.42 -38.79 77.83
C TYR A 46 -74.14 -37.95 78.00
N ASP A 47 -73.77 -37.55 79.22
CA ASP A 47 -72.51 -36.86 79.47
C ASP A 47 -71.29 -37.72 79.12
N SER A 48 -71.34 -39.03 79.41
CA SER A 48 -70.30 -39.96 78.97
C SER A 48 -70.22 -40.02 77.46
N LEU A 49 -71.35 -40.20 76.79
CA LEU A 49 -71.44 -40.25 75.33
C LEU A 49 -70.94 -38.96 74.66
N ILE A 50 -71.21 -37.80 75.26
CA ILE A 50 -70.71 -36.50 74.79
C ILE A 50 -69.19 -36.42 74.98
N ARG A 51 -68.63 -36.90 76.10
CA ARG A 51 -67.19 -36.94 76.31
C ARG A 51 -66.48 -37.85 75.30
N ASP A 52 -67.03 -39.04 75.06
CA ASP A 52 -66.46 -39.99 74.11
C ASP A 52 -66.49 -39.42 72.67
N ARG A 53 -67.61 -38.78 72.29
CA ARG A 53 -67.71 -38.09 70.98
C ARG A 53 -66.75 -36.90 70.85
N LYS A 54 -66.56 -36.12 71.92
CA LYS A 54 -65.59 -35.01 71.93
C LYS A 54 -64.16 -35.51 71.81
N PHE A 55 -63.83 -36.64 72.44
CA PHE A 55 -62.53 -37.27 72.31
C PHE A 55 -62.30 -37.75 70.88
N LEU A 56 -63.28 -38.43 70.27
CA LEU A 56 -63.20 -38.87 68.87
C LEU A 56 -63.05 -37.68 67.90
N LEU A 57 -63.79 -36.59 68.10
CA LEU A 57 -63.64 -35.37 67.30
C LEU A 57 -62.22 -34.79 67.41
N ALA A 58 -61.67 -34.72 68.63
CA ALA A 58 -60.31 -34.21 68.83
C ALA A 58 -59.24 -35.08 68.16
N ASP A 59 -59.44 -36.40 68.11
CA ASP A 59 -58.51 -37.30 67.40
C ASP A 59 -58.65 -37.16 65.88
N LEU A 60 -59.87 -37.05 65.35
CA LEU A 60 -60.10 -36.76 63.92
C LEU A 60 -59.52 -35.40 63.51
N ASP A 61 -59.63 -34.37 64.35
CA ASP A 61 -59.04 -33.05 64.10
C ASP A 61 -57.50 -33.11 64.06
N LYS A 62 -56.87 -33.94 64.90
CA LYS A 62 -55.41 -34.18 64.83
C LYS A 62 -55.03 -34.86 63.52
N GLU A 63 -55.77 -35.90 63.12
CA GLU A 63 -55.52 -36.59 61.86
C GLU A 63 -55.69 -35.66 60.65
N LEU A 64 -56.72 -34.80 60.67
CA LEU A 64 -56.92 -33.76 59.66
C LEU A 64 -55.72 -32.79 59.59
N LEU A 65 -55.25 -32.28 60.73
CA LEU A 65 -54.08 -31.40 60.78
C LEU A 65 -52.81 -32.08 60.25
N GLU A 66 -52.62 -33.37 60.52
CA GLU A 66 -51.49 -34.12 59.97
C GLU A 66 -51.59 -34.31 58.46
N LEU A 67 -52.79 -34.61 57.95
CA LEU A 67 -53.05 -34.74 56.53
C LEU A 67 -52.91 -33.40 55.80
N GLU A 68 -53.39 -32.29 56.37
CA GLU A 68 -53.20 -30.95 55.84
C GLU A 68 -51.71 -30.58 55.76
N LYS A 69 -50.93 -30.88 56.81
CA LYS A 69 -49.48 -30.67 56.80
C LYS A 69 -48.80 -31.49 55.70
N LYS A 70 -49.22 -32.75 55.48
CA LYS A 70 -48.70 -33.61 54.40
C LYS A 70 -49.09 -33.04 53.02
N LEU A 71 -50.32 -32.58 52.86
CA LEU A 71 -50.83 -31.98 51.62
C LEU A 71 -50.05 -30.72 51.25
N VAL A 72 -49.80 -29.82 52.21
CA VAL A 72 -49.01 -28.59 51.98
C VAL A 72 -47.59 -28.93 51.54
N LYS A 73 -46.93 -29.89 52.19
CA LYS A 73 -45.58 -30.34 51.81
C LYS A 73 -45.56 -30.92 50.38
N GLN A 74 -46.52 -31.78 50.04
CA GLN A 74 -46.62 -32.33 48.68
C GLN A 74 -46.89 -31.26 47.63
N ASN A 75 -47.76 -30.28 47.92
CA ASN A 75 -48.02 -29.16 47.01
C ASN A 75 -46.79 -28.27 46.81
N GLN A 76 -46.00 -28.03 47.85
CA GLN A 76 -44.72 -27.30 47.72
C GLN A 76 -43.70 -28.07 46.87
N ILE A 77 -43.64 -29.39 47.00
CA ILE A 77 -42.76 -30.22 46.16
C ILE A 77 -43.26 -30.21 44.71
N ALA A 78 -44.57 -30.41 44.48
CA ALA A 78 -45.16 -30.43 43.16
C ALA A 78 -45.02 -29.09 42.42
N THR A 79 -45.14 -27.96 43.13
CA THR A 79 -44.92 -26.62 42.55
C THR A 79 -43.45 -26.41 42.18
N LYS A 80 -42.51 -26.78 43.05
CA LYS A 80 -41.06 -26.72 42.75
C LYS A 80 -40.68 -27.61 41.57
N VAL A 81 -41.24 -28.82 41.48
CA VAL A 81 -41.02 -29.75 40.36
C VAL A 81 -41.61 -29.20 39.06
N LYS A 82 -42.81 -28.62 39.09
CA LYS A 82 -43.41 -27.96 37.91
C LYS A 82 -42.62 -26.73 37.45
N GLN A 83 -42.03 -26.00 38.38
CA GLN A 83 -41.18 -24.85 38.08
C GLN A 83 -39.84 -25.28 37.47
N ALA A 84 -39.20 -26.33 38.00
CA ALA A 84 -37.97 -26.89 37.46
C ALA A 84 -38.17 -27.61 36.11
N ASN A 85 -39.27 -28.36 35.98
CA ASN A 85 -39.67 -29.05 34.75
C ASN A 85 -40.58 -28.18 33.87
N CYS A 86 -40.42 -26.86 33.89
CA CYS A 86 -41.08 -26.01 32.92
C CYS A 86 -40.44 -26.32 31.55
N SER A 87 -40.98 -27.31 30.84
CA SER A 87 -40.49 -27.84 29.55
C SER A 87 -40.21 -26.72 28.55
N LYS A 88 -41.01 -25.65 28.56
CA LYS A 88 -40.83 -24.46 27.74
C LYS A 88 -39.54 -23.68 28.06
N GLN A 89 -39.13 -23.60 29.33
CA GLN A 89 -37.91 -22.90 29.73
C GLN A 89 -36.66 -23.71 29.38
N LEU A 90 -36.70 -25.03 29.61
CA LEU A 90 -35.64 -25.94 29.20
C LEU A 90 -35.47 -25.93 27.67
N GLN A 91 -36.58 -25.99 26.92
CA GLN A 91 -36.58 -25.94 25.46
C GLN A 91 -35.97 -24.63 24.93
N LYS A 92 -36.36 -23.48 25.49
CA LYS A 92 -35.75 -22.19 25.13
C LYS A 92 -34.25 -22.15 25.42
N GLN A 93 -33.81 -22.73 26.54
CA GLN A 93 -32.38 -22.82 26.85
C GLN A 93 -31.64 -23.69 25.83
N THR A 94 -32.21 -24.83 25.43
CA THR A 94 -31.67 -25.68 24.37
C THR A 94 -31.60 -24.93 23.04
N GLU A 95 -32.67 -24.24 22.63
CA GLU A 95 -32.72 -23.45 21.39
C GLU A 95 -31.65 -22.34 21.37
N ILE A 96 -31.44 -21.65 22.50
CA ILE A 96 -30.39 -20.62 22.62
C ILE A 96 -28.98 -21.24 22.49
N LEU A 97 -28.76 -22.39 23.14
CA LEU A 97 -27.48 -23.09 23.06
C LEU A 97 -27.21 -23.62 21.65
N GLU A 98 -28.23 -24.16 20.97
CA GLU A 98 -28.16 -24.59 19.57
C GLU A 98 -27.88 -23.41 18.64
N LEU A 99 -28.57 -22.28 18.81
CA LEU A 99 -28.32 -21.07 18.02
C LEU A 99 -26.90 -20.55 18.23
N ARG A 100 -26.40 -20.56 19.48
CA ARG A 100 -25.03 -20.16 19.79
C ARG A 100 -24.01 -21.10 19.16
N LEU A 101 -24.25 -22.41 19.22
CA LEU A 101 -23.42 -23.42 18.57
C LEU A 101 -23.39 -23.20 17.06
N ASN A 102 -24.54 -23.03 16.41
CA ASN A 102 -24.65 -22.76 14.99
C ASN A 102 -23.90 -21.49 14.60
N THR A 103 -24.02 -20.43 15.39
CA THR A 103 -23.31 -19.16 15.17
C THR A 103 -21.79 -19.36 15.21
N ILE A 104 -21.27 -20.14 16.17
CA ILE A 104 -19.85 -20.46 16.27
C ILE A 104 -19.40 -21.33 15.08
N THR A 105 -20.18 -22.34 14.70
CA THR A 105 -19.88 -23.22 13.57
C THR A 105 -19.82 -22.44 12.25
N VAL A 106 -20.76 -21.52 12.02
CA VAL A 106 -20.74 -20.64 10.84
C VAL A 106 -19.50 -19.74 10.86
N ARG A 107 -19.19 -19.09 11.99
CA ARG A 107 -17.97 -18.27 12.14
C ARG A 107 -16.69 -19.08 11.90
N PHE A 108 -16.65 -20.32 12.37
CA PHE A 108 -15.54 -21.22 12.11
C PHE A 108 -15.43 -21.55 10.62
N GLY A 109 -16.55 -21.88 9.97
CA GLY A 109 -16.61 -22.14 8.53
C GLY A 109 -16.15 -20.95 7.68
N THR A 110 -16.58 -19.73 8.02
CA THR A 110 -16.13 -18.51 7.32
C THR A 110 -14.65 -18.24 7.54
N THR A 111 -14.14 -18.46 8.75
CA THR A 111 -12.71 -18.36 9.04
C THR A 111 -11.89 -19.41 8.27
N LEU A 112 -12.42 -20.61 8.10
CA LEU A 112 -11.77 -21.67 7.35
C LEU A 112 -11.74 -21.38 5.84
N ALA A 113 -12.84 -20.85 5.29
CA ALA A 113 -12.94 -20.44 3.90
C ALA A 113 -11.98 -19.29 3.57
N THR A 114 -11.92 -18.28 4.44
CA THR A 114 -10.95 -17.17 4.30
C THR A 114 -9.51 -17.66 4.43
N ASN A 115 -9.21 -18.57 5.36
CA ASN A 115 -7.89 -19.18 5.48
C ASN A 115 -7.48 -19.96 4.21
N ASN A 116 -8.40 -20.73 3.64
CA ASN A 116 -8.17 -21.44 2.38
C ASN A 116 -7.90 -20.46 1.21
N GLY A 117 -8.64 -19.35 1.13
CA GLY A 117 -8.39 -18.29 0.15
C GLY A 117 -6.99 -17.69 0.30
N LEU A 118 -6.57 -17.37 1.53
CA LEU A 118 -5.22 -16.88 1.81
C LEU A 118 -4.14 -17.90 1.44
N ARG A 119 -4.35 -19.19 1.71
CA ARG A 119 -3.41 -20.26 1.29
C ARG A 119 -3.25 -20.33 -0.23
N GLN A 120 -4.34 -20.20 -0.98
CA GLN A 120 -4.27 -20.16 -2.45
C GLN A 120 -3.52 -18.92 -2.96
N GLN A 121 -3.71 -17.76 -2.33
CA GLN A 121 -2.95 -16.55 -2.66
C GLN A 121 -1.46 -16.73 -2.37
N ILE A 122 -1.10 -17.31 -1.22
CA ILE A 122 0.30 -17.61 -0.88
C ILE A 122 0.92 -18.53 -1.92
N GLU A 123 0.22 -19.58 -2.34
CA GLU A 123 0.72 -20.50 -3.37
C GLU A 123 0.91 -19.80 -4.72
N SER A 124 -0.05 -18.96 -5.13
CA SER A 124 0.08 -18.14 -6.33
C SER A 124 1.30 -17.22 -6.27
N LEU A 125 1.53 -16.56 -5.13
CA LEU A 125 2.70 -15.71 -4.92
C LEU A 125 4.02 -16.51 -4.95
N HIS A 126 4.05 -17.72 -4.42
CA HIS A 126 5.22 -18.59 -4.52
C HIS A 126 5.54 -18.99 -5.96
N ILE A 127 4.53 -19.32 -6.75
CA ILE A 127 4.70 -19.64 -8.19
C ILE A 127 5.23 -18.40 -8.93
N GLN A 128 4.64 -17.23 -8.70
CA GLN A 128 5.10 -15.97 -9.31
C GLN A 128 6.55 -15.67 -8.94
N LYS A 129 6.92 -15.82 -7.66
CA LYS A 129 8.29 -15.65 -7.19
C LYS A 129 9.25 -16.61 -7.91
N ALA A 130 8.90 -17.89 -8.04
CA ALA A 130 9.73 -18.88 -8.72
C ALA A 130 9.98 -18.53 -10.20
N VAL A 131 8.96 -18.00 -10.89
CA VAL A 131 9.10 -17.52 -12.29
C VAL A 131 10.01 -16.30 -12.38
N LEU A 132 9.88 -15.36 -11.44
CA LEU A 132 10.75 -14.18 -11.36
C LEU A 132 12.19 -14.57 -11.05
N ASP A 133 12.42 -15.46 -10.09
CA ASP A 133 13.74 -15.97 -9.72
C ASP A 133 14.41 -16.68 -10.91
N GLN A 134 13.65 -17.48 -11.68
CA GLN A 134 14.16 -18.11 -12.89
C GLN A 134 14.56 -17.07 -13.96
N SER A 135 13.76 -16.02 -14.13
CA SER A 135 14.03 -14.95 -15.07
C SER A 135 15.26 -14.15 -14.65
N TYR A 136 15.36 -13.82 -13.36
CA TYR A 136 16.53 -13.17 -12.76
C TYR A 136 17.80 -13.98 -12.98
N TRP A 137 17.78 -15.28 -12.71
CA TRP A 137 18.93 -16.15 -12.91
C TRP A 137 19.36 -16.20 -14.38
N LYS A 138 18.41 -16.25 -15.32
CA LYS A 138 18.71 -16.21 -16.77
C LYS A 138 19.37 -14.88 -17.16
N LEU A 139 18.89 -13.75 -16.63
CA LEU A 139 19.47 -12.44 -16.89
C LEU A 139 20.88 -12.34 -16.31
N HIS A 140 21.08 -12.79 -15.08
CA HIS A 140 22.38 -12.77 -14.41
C HIS A 140 23.41 -13.61 -15.18
N LYS A 141 23.02 -14.82 -15.62
CA LYS A 141 23.88 -15.66 -16.47
C LYS A 141 24.27 -14.98 -17.79
N LYS A 142 23.36 -14.24 -18.41
CA LYS A 142 23.66 -13.46 -19.64
C LYS A 142 24.63 -12.31 -19.35
N LEU A 143 24.44 -11.62 -18.22
CA LEU A 143 25.33 -10.56 -17.78
C LEU A 143 26.75 -11.08 -17.54
N ASP A 144 26.89 -12.20 -16.83
CA ASP A 144 28.19 -12.84 -16.60
C ASP A 144 28.87 -13.23 -17.92
N GLN A 145 28.11 -13.78 -18.86
CA GLN A 145 28.62 -14.11 -20.19
C GLN A 145 29.10 -12.87 -20.94
N GLN A 146 28.36 -11.75 -20.89
CA GLN A 146 28.78 -10.49 -21.49
C GLN A 146 30.01 -9.90 -20.81
N SER A 147 30.08 -9.95 -19.48
CA SER A 147 31.25 -9.48 -18.73
C SER A 147 32.51 -10.26 -19.09
N ARG A 148 32.40 -11.59 -19.26
CA ARG A 148 33.52 -12.42 -19.71
C ARG A 148 33.97 -12.05 -21.12
N ARG A 149 33.03 -11.89 -22.07
CA ARG A 149 33.35 -11.46 -23.44
C ARG A 149 34.04 -10.10 -23.46
N LEU A 150 33.49 -9.13 -22.72
CA LEU A 150 34.09 -7.81 -22.59
C LEU A 150 35.52 -7.88 -22.03
N THR A 151 35.76 -8.73 -21.03
CA THR A 151 37.10 -8.91 -20.45
C THR A 151 38.06 -9.48 -21.50
N THR A 152 37.65 -10.49 -22.27
CA THR A 152 38.45 -11.05 -23.37
C THR A 152 38.73 -10.01 -24.45
N ASP A 153 37.73 -9.25 -24.89
CA ASP A 153 37.91 -8.20 -25.91
C ASP A 153 38.90 -7.11 -25.43
N VAL A 154 38.85 -6.75 -24.15
CA VAL A 154 39.79 -5.80 -23.53
C VAL A 154 41.21 -6.37 -23.48
N GLU A 155 41.37 -7.66 -23.14
CA GLU A 155 42.66 -8.34 -23.15
C GLU A 155 43.27 -8.40 -24.56
N GLU A 156 42.46 -8.74 -25.57
CA GLU A 156 42.86 -8.75 -26.98
C GLU A 156 43.28 -7.35 -27.46
N ALA A 157 42.49 -6.32 -27.12
CA ALA A 157 42.81 -4.94 -27.45
C ALA A 157 44.11 -4.47 -26.77
N ALA A 158 44.31 -4.83 -25.50
CA ALA A 158 45.55 -4.53 -24.77
C ALA A 158 46.77 -5.22 -25.42
N GLN A 159 46.61 -6.47 -25.86
CA GLN A 159 47.66 -7.20 -26.57
C GLN A 159 47.99 -6.54 -27.92
N ALA A 160 46.99 -6.18 -28.71
CA ALA A 160 47.18 -5.49 -29.98
C ALA A 160 47.89 -4.13 -29.79
N TYR A 161 47.52 -3.38 -28.76
CA TYR A 161 48.17 -2.12 -28.41
C TYR A 161 49.65 -2.33 -28.03
N LYS A 162 49.95 -3.37 -27.25
CA LYS A 162 51.34 -3.74 -26.92
C LYS A 162 52.15 -4.09 -28.18
N GLN A 163 51.57 -4.85 -29.11
CA GLN A 163 52.24 -5.17 -30.38
C GLN A 163 52.47 -3.91 -31.24
N TRP A 164 51.50 -3.00 -31.30
CA TRP A 164 51.64 -1.74 -32.03
C TRP A 164 52.75 -0.85 -31.45
N THR A 165 52.79 -0.71 -30.12
CA THR A 165 53.86 0.06 -29.43
C THR A 165 55.23 -0.55 -29.64
N ASP A 166 55.36 -1.89 -29.58
CA ASP A 166 56.60 -2.60 -29.90
C ASP A 166 57.04 -2.38 -31.36
N GLY A 167 56.10 -2.38 -32.30
CA GLY A 167 56.35 -2.08 -33.71
C GLY A 167 56.84 -0.64 -33.92
N LEU A 168 56.21 0.32 -33.24
CA LEU A 168 56.61 1.72 -33.28
C LEU A 168 58.01 1.94 -32.71
N ALA A 169 58.37 1.24 -31.63
CA ALA A 169 59.70 1.25 -31.06
C ALA A 169 60.75 0.72 -32.05
N ARG A 170 60.47 -0.41 -32.74
CA ARG A 170 61.35 -0.95 -33.78
C ARG A 170 61.54 0.00 -34.96
N ILE A 171 60.46 0.62 -35.45
CA ILE A 171 60.54 1.62 -36.53
C ILE A 171 61.42 2.80 -36.10
N SER A 172 61.27 3.26 -34.87
CA SER A 172 62.05 4.38 -34.32
C SER A 172 63.54 4.03 -34.24
N ALA A 173 63.87 2.82 -33.75
CA ALA A 173 65.24 2.32 -33.72
C ALA A 173 65.84 2.21 -35.13
N LEU A 174 65.10 1.67 -36.11
CA LEU A 174 65.55 1.59 -37.51
C LEU A 174 65.77 2.97 -38.14
N LYS A 175 64.91 3.95 -37.85
CA LYS A 175 65.09 5.34 -38.29
C LYS A 175 66.37 5.95 -37.73
N GLU A 176 66.68 5.69 -36.46
CA GLU A 176 67.92 6.16 -35.84
C GLU A 176 69.16 5.51 -36.47
N MET A 177 69.13 4.19 -36.69
CA MET A 177 70.21 3.48 -37.37
C MET A 177 70.45 4.02 -38.79
N ARG A 178 69.37 4.21 -39.57
CA ARG A 178 69.44 4.81 -40.91
C ARG A 178 70.04 6.22 -40.87
N ARG A 179 69.67 7.05 -39.88
CA ARG A 179 70.25 8.40 -39.71
C ARG A 179 71.76 8.33 -39.49
N LYS A 180 72.23 7.38 -38.66
CA LYS A 180 73.66 7.15 -38.40
C LYS A 180 74.39 6.68 -39.66
N GLU A 181 73.82 5.73 -40.41
CA GLU A 181 74.38 5.23 -41.66
C GLU A 181 74.47 6.33 -42.74
N LEU A 182 73.41 7.13 -42.92
CA LEU A 182 73.43 8.27 -43.86
C LEU A 182 74.51 9.29 -43.50
N PHE A 183 74.66 9.57 -42.20
CA PHE A 183 75.72 10.45 -41.72
C PHE A 183 77.12 9.90 -42.04
N GLN A 184 77.35 8.61 -41.79
CA GLN A 184 78.61 7.94 -42.14
C GLN A 184 78.86 7.95 -43.66
N TYR A 185 77.85 7.61 -44.47
CA TYR A 185 77.93 7.63 -45.92
C TYR A 185 78.29 9.01 -46.47
N ASN A 186 77.68 10.08 -45.95
CA ASN A 186 77.99 11.46 -46.35
C ASN A 186 79.45 11.83 -46.06
N ILE A 187 79.99 11.40 -44.91
CA ILE A 187 81.40 11.60 -44.58
C ILE A 187 82.30 10.86 -45.58
N GLU A 188 82.00 9.61 -45.90
CA GLU A 188 82.76 8.83 -46.89
C GLU A 188 82.70 9.44 -48.29
N LEU A 189 81.52 9.87 -48.72
CA LEU A 189 81.32 10.53 -50.01
C LEU A 189 82.15 11.82 -50.09
N GLN A 190 82.15 12.63 -49.03
CA GLN A 190 82.97 13.84 -48.97
C GLN A 190 84.47 13.51 -49.02
N ARG A 191 84.92 12.45 -48.34
CA ARG A 191 86.32 11.98 -48.41
C ARG A 191 86.69 11.56 -49.84
N ARG A 192 85.83 10.80 -50.51
CA ARG A 192 86.02 10.36 -51.91
C ARG A 192 86.02 11.55 -52.88
N ASN A 193 85.09 12.49 -52.74
CA ASN A 193 85.04 13.69 -53.58
C ASN A 193 86.31 14.53 -53.43
N ARG A 194 86.81 14.73 -52.19
CA ARG A 194 88.10 15.40 -51.97
C ARG A 194 89.26 14.65 -52.63
N ALA A 195 89.24 13.32 -52.66
CA ALA A 195 90.26 12.53 -53.34
C ALA A 195 90.18 12.69 -54.87
N LEU A 196 88.97 12.61 -55.43
CA LEU A 196 88.72 12.85 -56.86
C LEU A 196 89.11 14.26 -57.30
N GLU A 197 88.82 15.29 -56.50
CA GLU A 197 89.24 16.66 -56.80
C GLU A 197 90.75 16.79 -56.87
N ARG A 198 91.48 16.13 -55.95
CA ARG A 198 92.95 16.09 -56.00
C ARG A 198 93.45 15.40 -57.26
N ASP A 199 92.92 14.22 -57.59
CA ASP A 199 93.27 13.47 -58.79
C ASP A 199 92.94 14.25 -60.08
N THR A 200 91.78 14.90 -60.12
CA THR A 200 91.34 15.74 -61.25
C THR A 200 92.24 16.96 -61.41
N LYS A 201 92.66 17.62 -60.32
CA LYS A 201 93.62 18.72 -60.37
C LYS A 201 94.96 18.25 -60.96
N VAL A 202 95.44 17.08 -60.56
CA VAL A 202 96.68 16.48 -61.10
C VAL A 202 96.53 16.13 -62.58
N LYS A 203 95.44 15.45 -62.97
CA LYS A 203 95.14 15.12 -64.37
C LYS A 203 95.00 16.37 -65.24
N ASN A 204 94.26 17.38 -64.79
CA ASN A 204 94.11 18.65 -65.51
C ASN A 204 95.44 19.38 -65.65
N PHE A 205 96.26 19.40 -64.59
CA PHE A 205 97.61 19.95 -64.67
C PHE A 205 98.45 19.22 -65.72
N MET A 206 98.39 17.88 -65.76
CA MET A 206 99.09 17.07 -66.77
C MET A 206 98.59 17.38 -68.19
N ILE A 207 97.28 17.44 -68.41
CA ILE A 207 96.68 17.79 -69.71
C ILE A 207 97.13 19.20 -70.13
N ILE A 208 97.02 20.20 -69.27
CA ILE A 208 97.42 21.58 -69.59
C ILE A 208 98.91 21.65 -69.94
N LYS A 209 99.77 20.89 -69.25
CA LYS A 209 101.20 20.81 -69.57
C LYS A 209 101.49 20.10 -70.90
N SER A 210 100.65 19.15 -71.32
CA SER A 210 100.84 18.35 -72.53
C SER A 210 100.11 18.89 -73.78
N THR A 211 99.21 19.86 -73.64
CA THR A 211 98.44 20.40 -74.78
C THR A 211 99.15 21.60 -75.39
N ASP A 212 99.45 21.53 -76.68
CA ASP A 212 100.11 22.63 -77.39
C ASP A 212 99.13 23.80 -77.65
N ARG A 213 99.61 25.03 -77.48
CA ARG A 213 98.74 26.24 -77.40
C ARG A 213 97.98 26.54 -78.70
N SER A 214 98.44 25.99 -79.83
CA SER A 214 97.86 26.16 -81.16
C SER A 214 96.55 25.36 -81.37
N GLU A 215 96.38 24.20 -80.72
CA GLU A 215 95.24 23.31 -81.00
C GLU A 215 93.92 23.77 -80.35
N LEU A 216 93.99 24.56 -79.28
CA LEU A 216 92.81 25.06 -78.55
C LEU A 216 92.06 26.15 -79.33
N GLU A 217 92.76 26.94 -80.14
CA GLU A 217 92.18 28.03 -80.93
C GLU A 217 91.37 27.49 -82.13
N GLU A 218 91.81 26.39 -82.72
CA GLU A 218 91.12 25.70 -83.83
C GLU A 218 89.79 25.05 -83.40
N ARG A 219 89.72 24.48 -82.19
CA ARG A 219 88.48 23.86 -81.68
C ARG A 219 87.39 24.90 -81.38
N ALA A 220 87.75 26.12 -80.98
CA ALA A 220 86.80 27.20 -80.75
C ALA A 220 86.16 27.71 -82.05
N LYS A 221 86.91 27.74 -83.16
CA LYS A 221 86.42 28.11 -84.50
C LYS A 221 85.41 27.08 -85.02
N LYS A 222 85.69 25.77 -84.87
CA LYS A 222 84.78 24.68 -85.29
C LYS A 222 83.43 24.71 -84.56
N LYS A 223 83.41 25.08 -83.27
CA LYS A 223 82.17 25.15 -82.46
C LYS A 223 81.25 26.33 -82.82
N LYS A 224 81.79 27.42 -83.39
CA LYS A 224 81.01 28.55 -83.91
C LYS A 224 80.41 28.26 -85.29
N ALA A 225 81.11 27.51 -86.15
CA ALA A 225 80.62 27.11 -87.47
C ALA A 225 79.42 26.14 -87.40
N LEU A 226 79.43 25.21 -86.45
CA LEU A 226 78.32 24.27 -86.22
C LEU A 226 77.00 24.94 -85.79
N LYS A 227 77.07 26.04 -85.02
CA LYS A 227 75.88 26.79 -84.58
C LYS A 227 75.25 27.64 -85.69
N ALA A 228 76.01 28.00 -86.72
CA ALA A 228 75.51 28.72 -87.90
C ALA A 228 74.81 27.78 -88.90
N ALA A 229 75.34 26.56 -89.07
CA ALA A 229 74.78 25.55 -89.97
C ALA A 229 73.40 25.03 -89.53
N GLN A 230 73.11 24.96 -88.23
CA GLN A 230 71.82 24.49 -87.69
C GLN A 230 70.64 25.45 -87.93
N ARG A 231 70.88 26.74 -88.24
CA ARG A 231 69.80 27.71 -88.49
C ARG A 231 69.26 27.67 -89.92
N ALA A 232 70.02 27.15 -90.89
CA ALA A 232 69.65 27.14 -92.30
C ALA A 232 68.77 25.93 -92.70
N LYS A 233 68.71 24.88 -91.89
CA LYS A 233 68.04 23.60 -92.23
C LYS A 233 66.54 23.52 -91.86
N ARG A 234 65.92 24.60 -91.38
CA ARG A 234 64.52 24.60 -90.87
C ARG A 234 63.44 24.94 -91.90
N ASN A 235 63.80 25.33 -93.12
CA ASN A 235 62.83 25.82 -94.12
C ASN A 235 62.93 25.04 -95.45
N GLN A 236 62.43 23.80 -95.49
CA GLN A 236 61.85 23.12 -96.66
C GLN A 236 61.62 21.65 -96.31
N GLY A 237 60.37 21.19 -96.45
CA GLY A 237 60.02 19.76 -96.39
C GLY A 237 58.88 19.40 -95.46
N GLU A 238 57.65 19.82 -95.76
CA GLU A 238 56.46 19.47 -94.97
C GLU A 238 55.51 18.59 -95.79
N SER A 239 55.75 17.28 -95.81
CA SER A 239 54.69 16.24 -95.75
C SER A 239 55.29 14.82 -95.76
N PHE A 240 56.37 14.56 -96.50
CA PHE A 240 57.14 13.30 -96.40
C PHE A 240 58.30 13.43 -95.42
N GLU A 241 59.04 14.53 -95.52
CA GLU A 241 60.02 14.92 -94.52
C GLU A 241 59.36 15.15 -93.16
N ASN A 242 58.08 15.46 -93.00
CA ASN A 242 57.48 15.54 -91.65
C ASN A 242 57.29 14.17 -90.99
N LEU A 243 56.99 13.13 -91.77
CA LEU A 243 56.83 11.77 -91.28
C LEU A 243 58.20 11.12 -91.06
N GLU A 244 59.14 11.36 -91.98
CA GLU A 244 60.54 10.96 -91.83
C GLU A 244 61.23 11.77 -90.72
N VAL A 245 60.94 13.07 -90.55
CA VAL A 245 61.42 13.91 -89.44
C VAL A 245 60.74 13.50 -88.15
N ALA A 246 59.46 13.11 -88.12
CA ALA A 246 58.82 12.58 -86.92
C ALA A 246 59.43 11.22 -86.54
N TYR A 247 59.68 10.35 -87.50
CA TYR A 247 60.38 9.07 -87.30
C TYR A 247 61.83 9.29 -86.86
N MET A 248 62.55 10.23 -87.48
CA MET A 248 63.91 10.63 -87.11
C MET A 248 63.95 11.34 -85.76
N ARG A 249 62.94 12.13 -85.38
CA ARG A 249 62.80 12.70 -84.02
C ARG A 249 62.49 11.63 -83.00
N MET A 250 61.67 10.64 -83.35
CA MET A 250 61.44 9.48 -82.50
C MET A 250 62.73 8.65 -82.34
N LEU A 251 63.54 8.53 -83.39
CA LEU A 251 64.90 7.95 -83.33
C LEU A 251 65.87 8.77 -82.50
N GLU A 252 65.84 10.11 -82.59
CA GLU A 252 66.68 11.01 -81.78
C GLU A 252 66.28 11.00 -80.30
N LEU A 253 65.00 10.82 -79.99
CA LEU A 253 64.47 10.68 -78.62
C LEU A 253 64.68 9.27 -78.06
N ALA A 254 64.77 8.25 -78.92
CA ALA A 254 65.15 6.91 -78.54
C ALA A 254 66.66 6.88 -78.30
N GLU A 255 67.09 6.94 -77.03
CA GLU A 255 68.51 6.96 -76.61
C GLU A 255 69.37 5.83 -77.22
N ASN A 256 68.74 4.76 -77.74
CA ASN A 256 69.38 3.58 -78.29
C ASN A 256 69.17 3.39 -79.82
N GLY A 257 68.52 4.32 -80.52
CA GLY A 257 68.25 4.21 -81.96
C GLY A 257 67.26 3.11 -82.38
N ASN A 258 66.52 2.52 -81.44
CA ASN A 258 65.49 1.52 -81.71
C ASN A 258 64.11 2.02 -81.27
N ILE A 259 63.24 2.35 -82.24
CA ILE A 259 61.91 2.91 -81.99
C ILE A 259 60.97 1.88 -81.36
N ASP A 260 61.08 0.60 -81.71
CA ASP A 260 60.21 -0.44 -81.16
C ASP A 260 60.42 -0.59 -79.65
N GLN A 261 61.66 -0.49 -79.18
CA GLN A 261 61.97 -0.48 -77.74
C GLN A 261 61.43 0.78 -77.04
N MET A 262 61.45 1.95 -77.71
CA MET A 262 60.87 3.18 -77.16
C MET A 262 59.35 3.07 -77.04
N LEU A 263 58.68 2.52 -78.07
CA LEU A 263 57.24 2.25 -78.05
C LEU A 263 56.89 1.23 -76.97
N GLU A 264 57.66 0.16 -76.82
CA GLU A 264 57.43 -0.82 -75.77
C GLU A 264 57.62 -0.22 -74.37
N ASN A 265 58.62 0.66 -74.19
CA ASN A 265 58.80 1.42 -72.95
C ASN A 265 57.72 2.47 -72.72
N PHE A 266 57.13 3.02 -73.77
CA PHE A 266 55.98 3.92 -73.68
C PHE A 266 54.73 3.14 -73.26
N ILE A 267 54.43 2.02 -73.90
CA ILE A 267 53.32 1.13 -73.54
C ILE A 267 53.46 0.65 -72.09
N LYS A 268 54.67 0.26 -71.66
CA LYS A 268 54.94 -0.12 -70.26
C LYS A 268 54.70 1.04 -69.29
N ARG A 269 55.06 2.27 -69.67
CA ARG A 269 54.79 3.47 -68.86
C ARG A 269 53.29 3.78 -68.82
N GLU A 270 52.62 3.77 -69.97
CA GLU A 270 51.18 3.99 -70.07
C GLU A 270 50.39 2.94 -69.27
N GLN A 271 50.78 1.67 -69.31
CA GLN A 271 50.14 0.61 -68.55
C GLN A 271 50.36 0.78 -67.03
N LYS A 272 51.53 1.28 -66.62
CA LYS A 272 51.80 1.66 -65.23
C LYS A 272 50.95 2.86 -64.82
N ASP A 273 50.85 3.87 -65.68
CA ASP A 273 50.06 5.07 -65.45
C ASP A 273 48.56 4.74 -65.37
N PHE A 274 48.06 3.83 -66.22
CA PHE A 274 46.70 3.31 -66.18
C PHE A 274 46.43 2.53 -64.88
N SER A 275 47.40 1.74 -64.42
CA SER A 275 47.32 1.05 -63.13
C SER A 275 47.27 2.05 -61.97
N CYS A 276 48.08 3.11 -62.01
CA CYS A 276 48.05 4.19 -61.03
C CYS A 276 46.72 4.96 -61.06
N PHE A 277 46.15 5.20 -62.25
CA PHE A 277 44.85 5.86 -62.40
C PHE A 277 43.71 5.01 -61.83
N ASN A 278 43.69 3.71 -62.11
CA ASN A 278 42.70 2.79 -61.54
C ASN A 278 42.79 2.76 -60.02
N TYR A 279 44.01 2.68 -59.47
CA TYR A 279 44.23 2.75 -58.03
C TYR A 279 43.73 4.08 -57.43
N ALA A 280 44.06 5.22 -58.05
CA ALA A 280 43.58 6.52 -57.59
C ALA A 280 42.04 6.61 -57.62
N THR A 281 41.41 6.02 -58.64
CA THR A 281 39.95 5.97 -58.77
C THR A 281 39.34 5.10 -57.67
N GLU A 282 39.91 3.94 -57.39
CA GLU A 282 39.45 3.05 -56.32
C GLU A 282 39.60 3.70 -54.94
N MET A 283 40.74 4.36 -54.68
CA MET A 283 40.94 5.13 -53.45
C MET A 283 39.94 6.29 -53.30
N ASN A 284 39.57 6.96 -54.39
CA ASN A 284 38.52 7.99 -54.35
C ASN A 284 37.14 7.38 -54.02
N ILE A 285 36.79 6.24 -54.61
CA ILE A 285 35.55 5.52 -54.29
C ILE A 285 35.53 5.09 -52.81
N GLU A 286 36.65 4.60 -52.28
CA GLU A 286 36.76 4.27 -50.86
C GLU A 286 36.64 5.50 -49.96
N MET A 287 37.25 6.62 -50.36
CA MET A 287 37.15 7.89 -49.66
C MET A 287 35.70 8.38 -49.59
N GLU A 288 34.96 8.32 -50.69
CA GLU A 288 33.54 8.67 -50.75
C GLU A 288 32.69 7.75 -49.85
N LYS A 289 32.94 6.44 -49.87
CA LYS A 289 32.28 5.48 -48.97
C LYS A 289 32.55 5.82 -47.50
N MET A 290 33.79 6.16 -47.16
CA MET A 290 34.16 6.54 -45.79
C MET A 290 33.52 7.87 -45.37
N GLN A 291 33.47 8.86 -46.27
CA GLN A 291 32.76 10.12 -46.01
C GLN A 291 31.27 9.89 -45.80
N GLN A 292 30.64 9.02 -46.58
CA GLN A 292 29.22 8.69 -46.40
C GLN A 292 28.97 8.01 -45.05
N ARG A 293 29.80 7.04 -44.67
CA ARG A 293 29.74 6.40 -43.34
C ARG A 293 29.93 7.41 -42.21
N ALA A 294 30.84 8.38 -42.37
CA ALA A 294 31.04 9.44 -41.39
C ALA A 294 29.79 10.32 -41.23
N LYS A 295 29.14 10.70 -42.33
CA LYS A 295 27.86 11.43 -42.32
C LYS A 295 26.75 10.62 -41.66
N ASP A 296 26.67 9.32 -41.93
CA ASP A 296 25.68 8.42 -41.33
C ASP A 296 25.87 8.30 -39.81
N LEU A 297 27.11 8.16 -39.37
CA LEU A 297 27.46 8.15 -37.94
C LEU A 297 27.12 9.49 -37.28
N GLN A 298 27.43 10.62 -37.90
CA GLN A 298 27.05 11.94 -37.39
C GLN A 298 25.54 12.07 -37.22
N ARG A 299 24.75 11.68 -38.23
CA ARG A 299 23.28 11.69 -38.16
C ARG A 299 22.77 10.82 -37.02
N ARG A 300 23.36 9.65 -36.81
CA ARG A 300 22.98 8.74 -35.70
C ARG A 300 23.35 9.30 -34.33
N ILE A 301 24.50 9.96 -34.20
CA ILE A 301 24.90 10.66 -32.97
C ILE A 301 23.91 11.78 -32.66
N MET A 302 23.53 12.58 -33.65
CA MET A 302 22.54 13.64 -33.48
C MET A 302 21.18 13.09 -33.01
N ALA A 303 20.68 12.03 -33.65
CA ALA A 303 19.43 11.38 -33.25
C ALA A 303 19.47 10.90 -31.79
N LEU A 304 20.53 10.19 -31.39
CA LEU A 304 20.71 9.73 -30.01
C LEU A 304 20.84 10.87 -29.00
N THR A 305 21.39 12.01 -29.42
CA THR A 305 21.53 13.19 -28.55
C THR A 305 20.16 13.81 -28.30
N VAL A 306 19.33 13.95 -29.33
CA VAL A 306 17.95 14.44 -29.21
C VAL A 306 17.11 13.50 -28.35
N ASP A 307 17.20 12.18 -28.57
CA ASP A 307 16.48 11.19 -27.76
C ASP A 307 16.89 11.26 -26.28
N LYS A 308 18.19 11.45 -26.01
CA LYS A 308 18.71 11.61 -24.65
C LYS A 308 18.18 12.89 -23.99
N GLU A 309 18.11 14.00 -24.72
CA GLU A 309 17.56 15.26 -24.21
C GLU A 309 16.06 15.14 -23.93
N TYR A 310 15.30 14.50 -24.82
CA TYR A 310 13.89 14.22 -24.63
C TYR A 310 13.62 13.30 -23.42
N ALA A 311 14.39 12.23 -23.26
CA ALA A 311 14.27 11.34 -22.10
C ALA A 311 14.59 12.07 -20.80
N LYS A 312 15.59 12.96 -20.79
CA LYS A 312 15.91 13.79 -19.63
C LYS A 312 14.80 14.78 -19.29
N SER A 313 14.25 15.48 -20.28
CA SER A 313 13.17 16.45 -20.03
C SER A 313 11.89 15.77 -19.54
N SER A 314 11.55 14.61 -20.12
CA SER A 314 10.44 13.77 -19.65
C SER A 314 10.65 13.29 -18.20
N SER A 315 11.86 12.81 -17.87
CA SER A 315 12.20 12.41 -16.50
C SER A 315 12.14 13.58 -15.51
N LEU A 316 12.54 14.80 -15.91
CA LEU A 316 12.45 15.99 -15.06
C LEU A 316 11.00 16.41 -14.83
N CYS A 317 10.15 16.35 -15.86
CA CYS A 317 8.71 16.63 -15.73
C CYS A 317 8.05 15.65 -14.74
N ALA A 318 8.33 14.34 -14.89
CA ALA A 318 7.81 13.32 -13.98
C ALA A 318 8.32 13.53 -12.53
N LEU A 319 9.57 13.95 -12.34
CA LEU A 319 10.09 14.28 -11.01
C LEU A 319 9.40 15.51 -10.40
N GLN A 320 9.12 16.54 -11.19
CA GLN A 320 8.39 17.72 -10.72
C GLN A 320 6.94 17.39 -10.33
N GLU A 321 6.26 16.53 -11.10
CA GLU A 321 4.93 16.04 -10.76
C GLU A 321 4.94 15.22 -9.46
N LEU A 322 5.93 14.35 -9.28
CA LEU A 322 6.14 13.60 -8.02
C LEU A 322 6.45 14.53 -6.84
N GLU A 323 7.26 15.56 -7.04
CA GLU A 323 7.56 16.54 -6.00
C GLU A 323 6.31 17.35 -5.60
N GLN A 324 5.49 17.73 -6.58
CA GLN A 324 4.25 18.46 -6.33
C GLN A 324 3.23 17.59 -5.57
N THR A 325 3.03 16.34 -5.98
CA THR A 325 2.13 15.40 -5.29
C THR A 325 2.61 15.09 -3.87
N LEU A 326 3.93 14.98 -3.65
CA LEU A 326 4.50 14.84 -2.32
C LEU A 326 4.24 16.10 -1.48
N MET A 327 4.41 17.30 -2.04
CA MET A 327 4.14 18.56 -1.35
C MET A 327 2.66 18.69 -0.95
N GLU A 328 1.74 18.25 -1.81
CA GLU A 328 0.30 18.23 -1.55
C GLU A 328 -0.05 17.23 -0.43
N ALA A 329 0.44 15.98 -0.53
CA ALA A 329 0.25 14.97 0.53
C ALA A 329 0.85 15.42 1.87
N ALA A 330 1.99 16.12 1.86
CA ALA A 330 2.61 16.67 3.07
C ALA A 330 1.81 17.85 3.67
N LYS A 331 1.05 18.60 2.85
CA LYS A 331 0.11 19.61 3.36
C LYS A 331 -1.11 18.93 3.98
N GLU A 332 -1.66 17.90 3.34
CA GLU A 332 -2.79 17.13 3.87
C GLU A 332 -2.43 16.46 5.19
N LEU A 333 -1.28 15.80 5.28
CA LEU A 333 -0.80 15.18 6.52
C LEU A 333 -0.71 16.21 7.67
N ARG A 334 -0.14 17.40 7.40
CA ARG A 334 -0.08 18.48 8.39
C ARG A 334 -1.46 18.94 8.83
N TRP A 335 -2.41 19.04 7.90
CA TRP A 335 -3.79 19.37 8.23
C TRP A 335 -4.44 18.31 9.13
N TYR A 336 -4.28 17.01 8.80
CA TYR A 336 -4.77 15.91 9.64
C TYR A 336 -4.12 15.88 11.02
N GLU A 337 -2.81 16.14 11.12
CA GLU A 337 -2.11 16.25 12.40
C GLU A 337 -2.65 17.41 13.25
N GLU A 338 -2.89 18.57 12.65
CA GLU A 338 -3.47 19.71 13.35
C GLU A 338 -4.91 19.44 13.81
N ALA A 339 -5.72 18.77 12.97
CA ALA A 339 -7.07 18.34 13.33
C ALA A 339 -7.06 17.33 14.49
N CYS A 340 -6.16 16.34 14.44
CA CYS A 340 -6.00 15.35 15.50
C CYS A 340 -5.53 16.00 16.81
N LYS A 341 -4.57 16.94 16.75
CA LYS A 341 -4.15 17.75 17.91
C LYS A 341 -5.31 18.54 18.52
N LYS A 342 -6.19 19.12 17.70
CA LYS A 342 -7.40 19.81 18.20
C LYS A 342 -8.37 18.84 18.86
N SER A 343 -8.62 17.69 18.25
CA SER A 343 -9.49 16.63 18.81
C SER A 343 -8.96 16.11 20.15
N ASN A 344 -7.66 15.82 20.24
CA ASN A 344 -7.04 15.34 21.48
C ASN A 344 -7.13 16.40 22.59
N ARG A 345 -6.94 17.69 22.28
CA ARG A 345 -7.15 18.76 23.28
C ARG A 345 -8.59 18.79 23.82
N LEU A 346 -9.59 18.50 22.98
CA LEU A 346 -10.98 18.42 23.42
C LEU A 346 -11.22 17.18 24.28
N LEU A 347 -10.63 16.04 23.93
CA LEU A 347 -10.68 14.82 24.74
C LEU A 347 -10.03 15.04 26.12
N ASP A 348 -8.83 15.66 26.17
CA ASP A 348 -8.14 15.99 27.41
C ASP A 348 -9.00 16.90 28.32
N GLN A 349 -9.70 17.88 27.72
CA GLN A 349 -10.64 18.75 28.45
C GLN A 349 -11.84 17.97 28.98
N LEU A 350 -12.40 17.06 28.19
CA LEU A 350 -13.53 16.22 28.57
C LEU A 350 -13.14 15.29 29.72
N GLN A 351 -11.97 14.64 29.61
CA GLN A 351 -11.41 13.77 30.63
C GLN A 351 -11.23 14.53 31.95
N SER A 352 -10.59 15.71 31.89
CA SER A 352 -10.39 16.57 33.07
C SER A 352 -11.72 17.02 33.69
N GLY A 353 -12.72 17.33 32.86
CA GLY A 353 -14.07 17.70 33.30
C GLY A 353 -14.81 16.57 34.01
N ILE A 354 -14.73 15.35 33.47
CA ILE A 354 -15.32 14.15 34.09
C ILE A 354 -14.61 13.80 35.39
N GLU A 355 -13.27 13.84 35.43
CA GLU A 355 -12.50 13.66 36.66
C GLU A 355 -12.91 14.68 37.73
N GLY A 356 -13.15 15.94 37.33
CA GLY A 356 -13.68 16.99 38.20
C GLY A 356 -15.08 16.67 38.74
N LEU A 357 -16.01 16.27 37.88
CA LEU A 357 -17.38 15.91 38.27
C LEU A 357 -17.43 14.71 39.22
N TYR A 358 -16.61 13.68 38.98
CA TYR A 358 -16.51 12.53 39.86
C TYR A 358 -16.00 12.90 41.26
N LYS A 359 -15.06 13.85 41.36
CA LYS A 359 -14.61 14.39 42.65
C LYS A 359 -15.71 15.17 43.38
N VAL A 360 -16.51 15.96 42.66
CA VAL A 360 -17.61 16.75 43.26
C VAL A 360 -18.77 15.87 43.72
N ILE A 361 -19.14 14.87 42.93
CA ILE A 361 -20.26 13.96 43.21
C ILE A 361 -19.88 12.92 44.28
N ASN A 362 -18.59 12.83 44.64
CA ASN A 362 -18.04 11.93 45.66
C ASN A 362 -18.49 10.47 45.41
N TYR A 363 -18.52 10.07 44.13
CA TYR A 363 -18.96 8.75 43.72
C TYR A 363 -17.85 7.73 44.00
N ASP A 364 -18.21 6.65 44.69
CA ASP A 364 -17.28 5.61 45.10
C ASP A 364 -16.87 4.76 43.88
N ASN A 365 -15.78 5.18 43.22
CA ASN A 365 -15.28 4.58 41.98
C ASN A 365 -14.74 3.16 42.16
N THR A 366 -14.68 2.65 43.39
CA THR A 366 -14.08 1.35 43.74
C THR A 366 -14.73 0.14 43.06
N THR A 367 -16.02 0.22 42.72
CA THR A 367 -16.75 -0.84 41.98
C THR A 367 -16.51 -0.82 40.48
N LEU A 368 -16.44 0.36 39.85
CA LEU A 368 -16.09 0.50 38.42
C LEU A 368 -14.61 0.20 38.16
N MET A 369 -13.73 0.61 39.07
CA MET A 369 -12.29 0.35 38.99
C MET A 369 -11.94 -1.14 39.05
N LYS A 370 -12.72 -1.95 39.78
CA LYS A 370 -12.57 -3.41 39.80
C LYS A 370 -12.98 -4.09 38.48
N TYR A 371 -13.85 -3.45 37.69
CA TYR A 371 -14.31 -3.96 36.39
C TYR A 371 -13.38 -3.60 35.24
N LEU A 372 -12.57 -2.54 35.38
CA LEU A 372 -11.72 -2.00 34.32
C LEU A 372 -10.24 -2.42 34.40
N GLU A 373 -9.87 -3.28 35.36
CA GLU A 373 -8.51 -3.82 35.58
C GLU A 373 -7.39 -2.75 35.49
N GLU A 374 -7.02 -2.21 36.67
CA GLU A 374 -5.74 -1.57 37.01
C GLU A 374 -5.38 -0.14 36.55
N THR A 375 -6.19 0.59 35.77
CA THR A 375 -5.84 2.01 35.48
C THR A 375 -6.58 3.00 36.38
N GLU A 376 -5.85 3.58 37.33
CA GLU A 376 -6.29 4.66 38.23
C GLU A 376 -6.70 5.96 37.51
N ARG A 377 -6.57 6.02 36.18
CA ARG A 377 -6.81 7.20 35.35
C ARG A 377 -7.88 6.91 34.31
N ILE A 378 -8.71 7.92 34.05
CA ILE A 378 -9.69 7.90 32.97
C ILE A 378 -8.89 7.96 31.65
N THR A 379 -8.95 6.93 30.82
CA THR A 379 -8.30 6.91 29.49
C THR A 379 -9.33 7.09 28.39
N ASP A 380 -8.93 7.52 27.18
CA ASP A 380 -9.85 7.72 26.04
C ASP A 380 -10.74 6.51 25.74
N GLN A 381 -10.21 5.29 25.94
CA GLN A 381 -10.95 4.04 25.74
C GLN A 381 -11.96 3.75 26.86
N ASN A 382 -11.68 4.26 28.07
CA ASN A 382 -12.49 4.02 29.26
C ASN A 382 -13.50 5.16 29.50
N LEU A 383 -13.31 6.31 28.86
CA LEU A 383 -14.12 7.53 28.98
C LEU A 383 -15.62 7.26 28.84
N LEU A 384 -16.00 6.40 27.88
CA LEU A 384 -17.40 6.06 27.62
C LEU A 384 -18.06 5.32 28.80
N HIS A 385 -17.30 4.48 29.50
CA HIS A 385 -17.77 3.69 30.63
C HIS A 385 -18.02 4.54 31.89
N PHE A 386 -17.40 5.72 32.00
CA PHE A 386 -17.64 6.65 33.09
C PHE A 386 -18.90 7.50 32.90
N PHE A 387 -19.41 7.66 31.67
CA PHE A 387 -20.63 8.46 31.44
C PHE A 387 -21.89 7.83 32.01
N GLY A 388 -22.12 6.53 31.84
CA GLY A 388 -23.35 5.88 32.29
C GLY A 388 -23.59 5.98 33.81
N PRO A 389 -22.60 5.64 34.66
CA PRO A 389 -22.73 5.77 36.11
C PRO A 389 -22.87 7.22 36.56
N LEU A 390 -22.13 8.14 35.94
CA LEU A 390 -22.22 9.58 36.19
C LEU A 390 -23.61 10.13 35.83
N GLU A 391 -24.15 9.73 34.69
CA GLU A 391 -25.48 10.12 34.22
C GLU A 391 -26.56 9.60 35.19
N GLN A 392 -26.46 8.35 35.62
CA GLN A 392 -27.39 7.77 36.59
C GLN A 392 -27.33 8.51 37.92
N LYS A 393 -26.14 8.83 38.42
CA LYS A 393 -26.01 9.56 39.68
C LYS A 393 -26.49 11.00 39.59
N THR A 394 -26.25 11.66 38.47
CA THR A 394 -26.75 13.01 38.20
C THR A 394 -28.28 13.01 38.15
N LYS A 395 -28.89 12.00 37.50
CA LYS A 395 -30.36 11.82 37.50
C LYS A 395 -30.92 11.64 38.92
N GLU A 396 -30.26 10.84 39.75
CA GLU A 396 -30.65 10.67 41.17
C GLU A 396 -30.55 11.98 41.97
N LEU A 397 -29.47 12.75 41.79
CA LEU A 397 -29.29 14.03 42.46
C LEU A 397 -30.34 15.07 42.04
N VAL A 398 -30.65 15.16 40.75
CA VAL A 398 -31.69 16.06 40.22
C VAL A 398 -33.08 15.64 40.72
N LEU A 399 -33.35 14.33 40.80
CA LEU A 399 -34.60 13.82 41.40
C LEU A 399 -34.72 14.23 42.87
N MET A 400 -33.65 14.03 43.67
CA MET A 400 -33.63 14.45 45.07
C MET A 400 -33.80 15.96 45.24
N GLU A 401 -33.16 16.78 44.39
CA GLU A 401 -33.32 18.23 44.40
C GLU A 401 -34.74 18.64 44.02
N SER A 402 -35.37 18.00 43.04
CA SER A 402 -36.76 18.26 42.68
C SER A 402 -37.75 17.91 43.81
N GLU A 403 -37.48 16.84 44.55
CA GLU A 403 -38.26 16.45 45.73
C GLU A 403 -38.05 17.45 46.87
N LEU A 404 -36.82 17.86 47.14
CA LEU A 404 -36.48 18.87 48.15
C LEU A 404 -37.10 20.24 47.81
N SER A 405 -36.97 20.70 46.57
CA SER A 405 -37.57 21.94 46.07
C SER A 405 -39.10 21.90 46.17
N ARG A 406 -39.73 20.74 45.93
CA ARG A 406 -41.17 20.53 46.17
C ARG A 406 -41.55 20.58 47.66
N THR A 407 -40.71 20.07 48.56
CA THR A 407 -40.95 20.15 50.02
C THR A 407 -40.70 21.53 50.61
N LEU A 408 -39.80 22.33 50.01
CA LEU A 408 -39.54 23.72 50.41
C LEU A 408 -40.59 24.70 49.87
N ALA A 409 -41.26 24.34 48.77
CA ALA A 409 -42.34 25.13 48.16
C ALA A 409 -43.72 24.97 48.84
N ASP A 410 -43.81 24.28 49.98
CA ASP A 410 -45.06 24.00 50.71
C ASP A 410 -45.63 25.24 51.47
N GLY A 411 -45.46 26.43 50.90
CA GLY A 411 -45.95 27.71 51.42
C GLY A 411 -46.69 28.59 50.41
N SER A 412 -46.79 28.22 49.13
CA SER A 412 -47.53 29.01 48.13
C SER A 412 -48.12 28.14 47.03
N GLN A 413 -49.41 28.37 46.75
CA GLN A 413 -50.27 27.63 45.82
C GLN A 413 -49.66 27.42 44.41
N PRO A 414 -50.02 26.34 43.70
CA PRO A 414 -49.47 26.00 42.39
C PRO A 414 -50.26 26.64 41.25
N GLU A 415 -49.59 27.44 40.41
CA GLU A 415 -49.99 27.65 39.01
C GLU A 415 -48.90 27.06 38.11
N GLU A 416 -49.35 26.24 37.15
CA GLU A 416 -48.61 25.47 36.15
C GLU A 416 -48.15 24.04 36.52
N PRO A 417 -48.33 23.06 35.60
CA PRO A 417 -47.97 21.66 35.84
C PRO A 417 -46.45 21.52 35.92
N PRO A 418 -45.92 20.53 36.66
CA PRO A 418 -44.49 20.35 36.82
C PRO A 418 -43.88 19.98 35.47
N THR A 419 -43.20 20.94 34.87
CA THR A 419 -42.38 20.70 33.68
C THR A 419 -41.17 19.90 34.15
N ASN A 420 -41.04 18.68 33.62
CA ASN A 420 -40.04 17.70 34.01
C ASN A 420 -38.62 18.34 34.00
N PRO A 421 -37.89 18.44 35.13
CA PRO A 421 -36.59 19.13 35.19
C PRO A 421 -35.52 18.49 34.29
N LEU A 422 -35.73 17.24 33.88
CA LEU A 422 -34.90 16.55 32.88
C LEU A 422 -35.05 17.10 31.45
N LEU A 423 -36.16 17.78 31.13
CA LEU A 423 -36.40 18.38 29.82
C LEU A 423 -35.83 19.80 29.70
N ASP A 424 -35.65 20.54 30.80
CA ASP A 424 -35.13 21.92 30.75
C ASP A 424 -33.59 21.96 30.64
N GLY A 425 -32.89 20.87 31.00
CA GLY A 425 -31.46 20.71 30.76
C GLY A 425 -31.06 20.77 29.27
N THR A 426 -32.01 20.53 28.37
CA THR A 426 -31.80 20.64 26.92
C THR A 426 -31.56 22.08 26.44
N ARG A 427 -31.90 23.10 27.25
CA ARG A 427 -31.57 24.51 26.94
C ARG A 427 -30.14 24.91 27.29
N LEU A 428 -29.46 24.14 28.16
CA LEU A 428 -28.05 24.36 28.55
C LEU A 428 -27.05 23.64 27.65
N LEU A 429 -27.51 22.65 26.87
CA LEU A 429 -26.73 22.05 25.81
C LEU A 429 -26.64 23.06 24.66
N ARG A 430 -25.53 23.82 24.63
CA ARG A 430 -25.09 24.51 23.42
C ARG A 430 -25.08 23.45 22.33
N THR A 431 -25.99 23.55 21.36
CA THR A 431 -26.07 22.63 20.23
C THR A 431 -24.69 22.58 19.58
N MET A 432 -23.96 21.50 19.85
CA MET A 432 -22.71 21.21 19.18
C MET A 432 -23.11 20.90 17.75
N ASP A 433 -22.76 21.82 16.85
CA ASP A 433 -23.04 21.73 15.43
C ASP A 433 -22.32 20.47 14.89
N CYS A 434 -23.06 19.36 14.75
CA CYS A 434 -22.50 18.07 14.32
C CYS A 434 -21.77 18.17 12.97
N ALA A 435 -22.04 19.21 12.19
CA ALA A 435 -21.33 19.56 10.96
C ALA A 435 -19.85 19.98 11.16
N ARG A 436 -19.39 20.20 12.41
CA ARG A 436 -18.00 20.57 12.71
C ARG A 436 -17.12 19.42 13.19
N LEU A 437 -17.70 18.26 13.51
CA LEU A 437 -16.95 17.08 14.00
C LEU A 437 -16.56 16.14 12.87
N CYS A 438 -17.29 16.17 11.75
CA CYS A 438 -16.93 15.45 10.53
C CYS A 438 -17.05 16.41 9.35
N PRO A 439 -15.96 16.70 8.59
CA PRO A 439 -16.13 17.32 7.29
C PRO A 439 -16.98 16.39 6.41
N PRO A 440 -17.95 16.91 5.63
CA PRO A 440 -18.66 16.08 4.67
C PRO A 440 -17.64 15.47 3.71
N PRO A 441 -17.80 14.18 3.32
CA PRO A 441 -16.96 13.60 2.29
C PRO A 441 -17.06 14.44 1.01
N PRO A 442 -15.95 14.61 0.27
CA PRO A 442 -15.99 15.36 -0.98
C PRO A 442 -17.07 14.76 -1.89
N THR A 443 -18.03 15.59 -2.28
CA THR A 443 -19.01 15.27 -3.32
C THR A 443 -18.23 15.01 -4.60
N LEU A 444 -18.18 13.75 -4.99
CA LEU A 444 -17.67 13.34 -6.29
C LEU A 444 -18.78 13.59 -7.31
N ASP A 445 -19.00 14.88 -7.62
CA ASP A 445 -19.92 15.33 -8.66
C ASP A 445 -19.41 14.80 -10.00
N GLY A 446 -19.95 13.66 -10.44
CA GLY A 446 -19.60 13.04 -11.72
C GLY A 446 -19.94 11.56 -11.85
N ILE A 447 -20.20 10.84 -10.75
CA ILE A 447 -20.48 9.38 -10.80
C ILE A 447 -21.93 9.03 -10.48
N THR A 448 -22.67 9.89 -9.77
CA THR A 448 -24.04 9.57 -9.29
C THR A 448 -25.05 9.37 -10.41
N ASP A 449 -24.94 10.09 -11.53
CA ASP A 449 -25.98 10.04 -12.57
C ASP A 449 -25.98 8.75 -13.40
N ALA A 450 -24.92 7.93 -13.34
CA ALA A 450 -24.83 6.65 -14.05
C ALA A 450 -25.11 5.43 -13.15
N VAL A 451 -24.93 5.56 -11.83
CA VAL A 451 -25.05 4.43 -10.89
C VAL A 451 -26.50 4.18 -10.46
N ASP A 452 -27.36 5.21 -10.51
CA ASP A 452 -28.78 5.09 -10.13
C ASP A 452 -29.64 4.33 -11.16
N THR A 453 -29.07 3.85 -12.28
CA THR A 453 -29.83 3.13 -13.33
C THR A 453 -29.65 1.61 -13.33
N LEU A 454 -28.91 0.99 -12.40
CA LEU A 454 -28.77 -0.48 -12.36
C LEU A 454 -28.98 -1.08 -10.97
N GLU A 455 -30.15 -1.69 -10.77
CA GLU A 455 -30.59 -2.43 -9.56
C GLU A 455 -29.83 -3.76 -9.28
N VAL A 456 -28.63 -3.99 -9.86
CA VAL A 456 -27.87 -5.23 -9.67
C VAL A 456 -26.41 -4.92 -9.30
N PRO A 457 -25.83 -5.57 -8.27
CA PRO A 457 -24.42 -5.37 -7.92
C PRO A 457 -23.51 -5.78 -9.09
N LEU A 458 -22.78 -4.82 -9.66
CA LEU A 458 -21.87 -5.07 -10.77
C LEU A 458 -20.65 -5.88 -10.32
N GLU A 459 -20.28 -6.90 -11.10
CA GLU A 459 -19.04 -7.66 -10.90
C GLU A 459 -17.81 -6.80 -11.20
N HIS A 460 -16.68 -7.10 -10.54
CA HIS A 460 -15.42 -6.35 -10.65
C HIS A 460 -14.94 -6.13 -12.11
N GLY A 461 -15.23 -7.07 -13.02
CA GLY A 461 -14.90 -6.92 -14.44
C GLY A 461 -15.71 -5.83 -15.14
N GLN A 462 -16.98 -5.66 -14.77
CA GLN A 462 -17.88 -4.66 -15.35
C GLN A 462 -17.54 -3.26 -14.84
N LEU A 463 -17.14 -3.15 -13.56
CA LEU A 463 -16.59 -1.91 -12.98
C LEU A 463 -15.33 -1.43 -13.71
N LEU A 464 -14.40 -2.35 -13.99
CA LEU A 464 -13.17 -2.01 -14.71
C LEU A 464 -13.48 -1.49 -16.12
N GLN A 465 -14.48 -2.07 -16.78
CA GLN A 465 -14.89 -1.67 -18.14
C GLN A 465 -15.59 -0.31 -18.16
N LEU A 466 -16.40 0.00 -17.15
CA LEU A 466 -17.02 1.33 -16.98
C LEU A 466 -15.99 2.42 -16.73
N VAL A 467 -14.99 2.16 -15.88
CA VAL A 467 -13.88 3.09 -15.62
C VAL A 467 -13.02 3.32 -16.87
N LEU A 468 -12.78 2.27 -17.66
CA LEU A 468 -12.05 2.41 -18.92
C LEU A 468 -12.84 3.18 -19.99
N GLN A 469 -14.17 3.10 -19.97
CA GLN A 469 -15.03 3.87 -20.87
C GLN A 469 -15.11 5.36 -20.46
N SER A 470 -15.16 5.66 -19.15
CA SER A 470 -15.13 7.03 -18.66
C SER A 470 -13.80 7.72 -18.96
N TRP A 471 -12.68 7.01 -18.79
CA TRP A 471 -11.35 7.50 -19.19
C TRP A 471 -11.28 7.86 -20.68
N LYS A 472 -11.83 7.01 -21.55
CA LYS A 472 -11.89 7.29 -22.99
C LYS A 472 -12.81 8.46 -23.32
N ALA A 473 -13.90 8.64 -22.59
CA ALA A 473 -14.80 9.78 -22.75
C ALA A 473 -14.15 11.10 -22.30
N GLU A 474 -13.39 11.09 -21.20
CA GLU A 474 -12.60 12.24 -20.73
C GLU A 474 -11.47 12.60 -21.70
N GLU A 475 -10.79 11.61 -22.29
CA GLU A 475 -9.81 11.85 -23.36
C GLU A 475 -10.46 12.48 -24.61
N SER A 476 -11.67 12.08 -24.99
CA SER A 476 -12.38 12.73 -26.10
C SER A 476 -12.81 14.18 -25.79
N ASN A 477 -13.24 14.47 -24.57
CA ASN A 477 -13.67 15.82 -24.16
C ASN A 477 -12.49 16.80 -24.01
N THR A 478 -11.31 16.31 -23.65
CA THR A 478 -10.09 17.13 -23.54
C THR A 478 -9.48 17.52 -24.89
N VAL A 479 -9.77 16.76 -25.96
CA VAL A 479 -9.32 17.07 -27.32
C VAL A 479 -10.18 18.16 -27.98
N ASP A 480 -11.48 18.21 -27.73
CA ASP A 480 -12.36 19.26 -28.28
C ASP A 480 -12.21 20.61 -27.56
N GLY A 481 -11.85 20.62 -26.26
CA GLY A 481 -11.60 21.86 -25.50
C GLY A 481 -10.37 22.66 -25.94
N LYS A 482 -9.42 22.06 -26.68
CA LYS A 482 -8.18 22.72 -27.13
C LYS A 482 -8.27 23.37 -28.52
N LYS A 483 -9.34 23.16 -29.30
CA LYS A 483 -9.53 23.83 -30.61
C LYS A 483 -10.18 25.22 -30.52
N GLY A 484 -10.71 25.64 -29.37
CA GLY A 484 -11.49 26.88 -29.23
C GLY A 484 -10.75 28.14 -28.77
N ARG A 485 -9.45 28.10 -28.45
CA ARG A 485 -8.75 29.24 -27.78
C ARG A 485 -7.70 30.00 -28.59
N ASN A 486 -7.40 29.61 -29.83
CA ASN A 486 -6.41 30.31 -30.66
C ASN A 486 -7.04 30.94 -31.91
N SER A 487 -7.93 31.91 -31.72
CA SER A 487 -8.35 32.81 -32.81
C SER A 487 -8.96 34.12 -32.30
N VAL A 488 -8.26 34.87 -31.43
CA VAL A 488 -8.53 36.30 -31.22
C VAL A 488 -7.22 37.02 -30.85
N LYS A 489 -6.85 38.00 -31.68
CA LYS A 489 -5.77 39.02 -31.55
C LYS A 489 -4.32 38.57 -31.76
N LEU A 490 -3.83 38.67 -33.00
CA LEU A 490 -3.13 39.88 -33.49
C LEU A 490 -3.14 39.89 -35.02
#